data_AF-A0A9P5NLT6-F1
#
_entry.id   AF-A0A9P5NLT6-F1
#
_cell.length_a   1.000
_cell.length_b   1.000
_cell.length_c   1.000
_cell.angle_alpha   90.00
_cell.angle_beta   90.00
_cell.angle_gamma   90.00
#
_symmetry.space_group_name_H-M   'P 1'
#
loop_
_entity.id
_entity.type
_entity.pdbx_description
1 polymer ?
#
loop_
_entity_poly.entity_id
_entity_poly.type
_entity_poly.pdbx_seq_one_letter_code
_entity_poly.pdbx_strand_id
1 'polypeptide(L)'
;MVEGTVKAAHEKVEQLADRDADTTASDIRYLAYGARLRTALRAGTRYFAYTSDVGEAFRPVAPPWVVTAAYGISWLYVSADVAYESYKAYHRGPSPIEAANFSEPSRVAIAAVQRATFQSIASMGLPALTIHTVVAQSRKAFRNATNTKVRIWGPTTTGLAVVPILPYLFDQPVEKATEYAFDWIREKIIEQRQSRTSSPDRKEL
;
A
#
# COMPACT_ATOMS: atom_id res chain seq x y z
N MET A 1 8.99 21.65 -21.51
CA MET A 1 9.16 21.36 -20.06
C MET A 1 10.07 20.16 -19.78
N VAL A 2 10.06 19.10 -20.60
CA VAL A 2 10.89 17.89 -20.39
C VAL A 2 12.40 18.14 -20.59
N GLU A 3 12.80 18.95 -21.57
CA GLU A 3 14.22 19.26 -21.81
C GLU A 3 14.88 20.06 -20.66
N GLY A 4 14.14 20.98 -20.03
CA GLY A 4 14.63 21.74 -18.88
C GLY A 4 14.87 20.86 -17.64
N THR A 5 14.00 19.88 -17.41
CA THR A 5 14.18 18.91 -16.32
C THR A 5 15.34 17.94 -16.56
N VAL A 6 15.61 17.56 -17.82
CA VAL A 6 16.73 16.68 -18.16
C VAL A 6 18.06 17.42 -18.04
N LYS A 7 18.11 18.70 -18.45
CA LYS A 7 19.29 19.56 -18.25
C LYS A 7 19.57 19.82 -16.77
N ALA A 8 18.56 20.16 -15.98
CA ALA A 8 18.73 20.37 -14.53
C ALA A 8 19.15 19.08 -13.79
N ALA A 9 18.74 17.91 -14.30
CA ALA A 9 19.19 16.62 -13.78
C ALA A 9 20.65 16.32 -14.15
N HIS A 10 21.06 16.62 -15.39
CA HIS A 10 22.47 16.47 -15.82
C HIS A 10 23.39 17.43 -15.08
N GLU A 11 22.98 18.69 -14.94
CA GLU A 11 23.75 19.70 -14.22
C GLU A 11 23.89 19.33 -12.73
N LYS A 12 22.85 18.77 -12.10
CA LYS A 12 22.99 18.19 -10.75
C LYS A 12 23.90 16.98 -10.70
N VAL A 13 23.87 16.10 -11.69
CA VAL A 13 24.72 14.90 -11.74
C VAL A 13 26.18 15.29 -11.94
N GLU A 14 26.46 16.29 -12.76
CA GLU A 14 27.79 16.83 -13.04
C GLU A 14 28.32 17.61 -11.83
N GLN A 15 27.48 18.42 -11.18
CA GLN A 15 27.84 19.12 -9.93
C GLN A 15 28.06 18.16 -8.74
N LEU A 16 27.43 16.98 -8.77
CA LEU A 16 27.66 15.88 -7.81
C LEU A 16 28.90 15.03 -8.17
N ALA A 17 29.36 15.08 -9.42
CA ALA A 17 30.58 14.42 -9.88
C ALA A 17 31.83 15.29 -9.67
N ASP A 18 31.71 16.62 -9.89
CA ASP A 18 32.78 17.61 -9.70
C ASP A 18 33.04 17.96 -8.24
N ARG A 19 32.05 17.78 -7.37
CA ARG A 19 32.31 17.72 -5.92
C ARG A 19 32.97 16.39 -5.65
N ASP A 20 34.29 16.36 -5.80
CA ASP A 20 35.20 15.30 -5.37
C ASP A 20 34.66 14.66 -4.08
N ALA A 21 33.96 13.58 -4.30
CA ALA A 21 33.29 12.77 -3.32
C ALA A 21 34.38 11.98 -2.63
N ASP A 22 35.12 12.66 -1.76
CA ASP A 22 36.15 12.09 -0.92
C ASP A 22 35.57 10.81 -0.29
N THR A 23 36.04 9.66 -0.78
CA THR A 23 35.43 8.32 -0.57
C THR A 23 35.56 7.86 0.89
N THR A 24 36.12 8.73 1.73
CA THR A 24 36.29 8.58 3.18
C THR A 24 35.18 9.27 3.99
N ALA A 25 34.33 10.11 3.38
CA ALA A 25 33.22 10.76 4.05
C ALA A 25 31.96 9.87 4.12
N SER A 26 31.53 9.58 5.34
CA SER A 26 30.37 8.77 5.74
C SER A 26 29.11 8.95 4.86
N ASP A 27 28.83 10.16 4.41
CA ASP A 27 27.57 10.56 3.80
C ASP A 27 27.29 9.92 2.44
N ILE A 28 28.32 9.74 1.59
CA ILE A 28 28.14 9.14 0.26
C ILE A 28 27.89 7.64 0.38
N ARG A 29 28.45 7.02 1.41
CA ARG A 29 28.18 5.62 1.74
C ARG A 29 26.75 5.45 2.24
N TYR A 30 26.24 6.36 3.07
CA TYR A 30 24.83 6.37 3.48
C TYR A 30 23.88 6.68 2.32
N LEU A 31 24.27 7.52 1.38
CA LEU A 31 23.51 7.75 0.14
C LEU A 31 23.48 6.49 -0.73
N ALA A 32 24.60 5.76 -0.85
CA ALA A 32 24.67 4.50 -1.58
C ALA A 32 23.89 3.36 -0.88
N TYR A 33 23.96 3.27 0.46
CA TYR A 33 23.12 2.36 1.25
C TYR A 33 21.64 2.75 1.14
N GLY A 34 21.32 4.03 1.19
CA GLY A 34 19.97 4.56 1.00
C GLY A 34 19.43 4.26 -0.40
N ALA A 35 20.26 4.36 -1.44
CA ALA A 35 19.90 3.99 -2.81
C ALA A 35 19.65 2.48 -2.94
N ARG A 36 20.51 1.63 -2.34
CA ARG A 36 20.32 0.17 -2.32
C ARG A 36 19.11 -0.24 -1.52
N LEU A 37 18.90 0.36 -0.35
CA LEU A 37 17.72 0.16 0.49
C LEU A 37 16.47 0.62 -0.26
N ARG A 38 16.49 1.77 -0.91
CA ARG A 38 15.38 2.25 -1.75
C ARG A 38 15.08 1.30 -2.90
N THR A 39 16.09 0.75 -3.56
CA THR A 39 15.92 -0.24 -4.64
C THR A 39 15.37 -1.56 -4.11
N ALA A 40 15.88 -2.06 -2.98
CA ALA A 40 15.37 -3.25 -2.31
C ALA A 40 13.94 -3.04 -1.80
N LEU A 41 13.63 -1.87 -1.26
CA LEU A 41 12.28 -1.48 -0.85
C LEU A 41 11.37 -1.39 -2.07
N ARG A 42 11.79 -0.79 -3.19
CA ARG A 42 10.99 -0.73 -4.44
C ARG A 42 10.74 -2.08 -5.08
N ALA A 43 11.69 -3.00 -4.99
CA ALA A 43 11.52 -4.37 -5.49
C ALA A 43 10.71 -5.23 -4.50
N GLY A 44 10.85 -4.97 -3.20
CA GLY A 44 10.24 -5.68 -2.10
C GLY A 44 8.86 -5.17 -1.67
N THR A 45 8.42 -4.00 -2.13
CA THR A 45 7.15 -3.36 -1.75
C THR A 45 5.94 -4.28 -1.92
N ARG A 46 5.91 -5.04 -3.02
CA ARG A 46 4.88 -6.07 -3.23
C ARG A 46 4.99 -7.23 -2.23
N TYR A 47 6.20 -7.65 -1.89
CA TYR A 47 6.44 -8.77 -0.97
C TYR A 47 6.17 -8.43 0.51
N PHE A 48 6.34 -7.17 0.93
CA PHE A 48 6.02 -6.75 2.28
C PHE A 48 4.53 -6.84 2.57
N ALA A 49 3.66 -6.54 1.60
CA ALA A 49 2.22 -6.75 1.74
C ALA A 49 1.87 -8.24 1.94
N TYR A 50 2.56 -9.15 1.24
CA TYR A 50 2.39 -10.59 1.41
C TYR A 50 3.04 -11.17 2.67
N THR A 51 3.66 -10.35 3.53
CA THR A 51 4.25 -10.86 4.78
C THR A 51 3.16 -11.35 5.73
N SER A 52 2.05 -10.62 5.85
CA SER A 52 0.85 -11.07 6.58
C SER A 52 0.27 -12.37 6.03
N ASP A 53 0.26 -12.50 4.71
CA ASP A 53 -0.25 -13.67 3.98
C ASP A 53 0.58 -14.93 4.29
N VAL A 54 1.91 -14.78 4.29
CA VAL A 54 2.82 -15.82 4.76
C VAL A 54 2.56 -16.12 6.23
N GLY A 55 2.42 -15.10 7.09
CA GLY A 55 2.08 -15.27 8.50
C GLY A 55 0.81 -16.12 8.72
N GLU A 56 -0.25 -15.87 7.95
CA GLU A 56 -1.49 -16.65 7.98
C GLU A 56 -1.27 -18.12 7.61
N ALA A 57 -0.44 -18.40 6.61
CA ALA A 57 -0.10 -19.77 6.21
C ALA A 57 0.59 -20.55 7.35
N PHE A 58 1.42 -19.88 8.16
CA PHE A 58 2.17 -20.51 9.24
C PHE A 58 1.39 -20.67 10.57
N ARG A 59 0.13 -20.18 10.69
CA ARG A 59 -0.70 -20.35 11.90
C ARG A 59 -0.72 -21.76 12.53
N PRO A 60 -0.71 -22.87 11.77
CA PRO A 60 -0.71 -24.22 12.34
C PRO A 60 0.58 -24.60 13.09
N VAL A 61 1.70 -23.94 12.77
CA VAL A 61 3.05 -24.34 13.22
C VAL A 61 3.82 -23.22 13.93
N ALA A 62 3.40 -21.97 13.78
CA ALA A 62 4.02 -20.80 14.39
C ALA A 62 3.18 -20.27 15.56
N PRO A 63 3.83 -19.67 16.58
CA PRO A 63 3.09 -19.03 17.67
C PRO A 63 2.36 -17.76 17.19
N PRO A 64 1.24 -17.37 17.83
CA PRO A 64 0.39 -16.25 17.37
C PRO A 64 1.12 -14.90 17.24
N TRP A 65 2.17 -14.67 18.02
CA TRP A 65 2.95 -13.43 17.96
C TRP A 65 3.71 -13.29 16.64
N VAL A 66 4.10 -14.39 15.97
CA VAL A 66 4.75 -14.34 14.65
C VAL A 66 3.77 -13.82 13.60
N VAL A 67 2.53 -14.31 13.63
CA VAL A 67 1.46 -13.86 12.74
C VAL A 67 1.15 -12.38 13.00
N THR A 68 1.10 -12.00 14.27
CA THR A 68 0.89 -10.60 14.68
C THR A 68 2.03 -9.69 14.21
N ALA A 69 3.29 -10.13 14.34
CA ALA A 69 4.45 -9.40 13.85
C ALA A 69 4.43 -9.26 12.31
N ALA A 70 4.00 -10.31 11.60
CA ALA A 70 3.82 -10.27 10.15
C ALA A 70 2.78 -9.23 9.74
N TYR A 71 1.64 -9.15 10.44
CA TYR A 71 0.68 -8.05 10.26
C TYR A 71 1.28 -6.69 10.58
N GLY A 72 2.10 -6.57 11.63
CA GLY A 72 2.78 -5.33 11.98
C GLY A 72 3.68 -4.80 10.86
N ILE A 73 4.42 -5.70 10.19
CA ILE A 73 5.25 -5.35 9.03
C ILE A 73 4.37 -4.85 7.88
N SER A 74 3.29 -5.55 7.55
CA SER A 74 2.36 -5.14 6.49
C SER A 74 1.68 -3.79 6.80
N TRP A 75 1.25 -3.57 8.05
CA TRP A 75 0.64 -2.31 8.48
C TRP A 75 1.62 -1.14 8.44
N LEU A 76 2.88 -1.37 8.81
CA LEU A 76 3.93 -0.37 8.69
C LEU A 76 4.14 0.02 7.22
N TYR A 77 4.13 -0.96 6.32
CA TYR A 77 4.25 -0.73 4.88
C TYR A 77 3.08 0.11 4.33
N VAL A 78 1.83 -0.27 4.60
CA VAL A 78 0.64 0.49 4.16
C VAL A 78 0.66 1.90 4.73
N SER A 79 1.00 2.04 6.01
CA SER A 79 1.08 3.34 6.68
C SER A 79 2.15 4.25 6.03
N ALA A 80 3.30 3.68 5.67
CA ALA A 80 4.36 4.39 4.95
C ALA A 80 3.93 4.80 3.53
N ASP A 81 3.21 3.94 2.79
CA ASP A 81 2.67 4.28 1.47
C ASP A 81 1.68 5.44 1.55
N VAL A 82 0.71 5.35 2.47
CA VAL A 82 -0.28 6.40 2.69
C VAL A 82 0.41 7.71 3.05
N ALA A 83 1.35 7.70 4.00
CA ALA A 83 2.07 8.90 4.42
C ALA A 83 2.86 9.53 3.25
N TYR A 84 3.59 8.72 2.48
CA TYR A 84 4.37 9.20 1.33
C TYR A 84 3.48 9.82 0.24
N GLU A 85 2.29 9.27 0.04
CA GLU A 85 1.37 9.70 -1.00
C GLU A 85 0.56 10.91 -0.59
N SER A 86 0.18 11.00 0.69
CA SER A 86 -0.36 12.22 1.29
C SER A 86 0.65 13.37 1.21
N TYR A 87 1.93 13.11 1.50
CA TYR A 87 3.00 14.11 1.35
C TYR A 87 3.12 14.60 -0.10
N LYS A 88 3.12 13.69 -1.08
CA LYS A 88 3.11 14.08 -2.51
C LYS A 88 1.85 14.85 -2.91
N ALA A 89 0.68 14.46 -2.40
CA ALA A 89 -0.58 15.14 -2.69
C ALA A 89 -0.60 16.57 -2.13
N TYR A 90 0.02 16.80 -0.97
CA TYR A 90 0.22 18.13 -0.42
C TYR A 90 1.09 18.99 -1.33
N HIS A 91 2.25 18.48 -1.79
CA HIS A 91 3.18 19.25 -2.62
C HIS A 91 2.76 19.45 -4.08
N ARG A 92 1.92 18.57 -4.64
CA ARG A 92 1.38 18.74 -6.00
C ARG A 92 0.35 19.88 -6.10
N GLY A 93 -0.18 20.34 -4.97
CA GLY A 93 -1.28 21.30 -4.93
C GLY A 93 -2.62 20.70 -5.36
N PRO A 94 -3.70 21.49 -5.25
CA PRO A 94 -5.05 21.05 -5.59
C PRO A 94 -5.28 21.07 -7.10
N SER A 95 -6.05 20.11 -7.60
CA SER A 95 -6.64 20.23 -8.94
C SER A 95 -7.66 21.38 -8.98
N PRO A 96 -8.04 21.90 -10.17
CA PRO A 96 -9.01 23.00 -10.28
C PRO A 96 -10.33 22.74 -9.56
N ILE A 97 -10.78 21.48 -9.59
CA ILE A 97 -12.03 21.03 -8.96
C ILE A 97 -11.86 20.94 -7.44
N GLU A 98 -10.70 20.49 -6.96
CA GLU A 98 -10.42 20.42 -5.52
C GLU A 98 -10.19 21.80 -4.91
N ALA A 99 -9.56 22.72 -5.63
CA ALA A 99 -9.31 24.09 -5.16
C ALA A 99 -10.62 24.87 -4.95
N ALA A 100 -11.59 24.66 -5.83
CA ALA A 100 -12.92 25.28 -5.71
C ALA A 100 -13.73 24.71 -4.54
N ASN A 101 -13.36 23.52 -4.06
CA ASN A 101 -14.19 22.74 -3.17
C ASN A 101 -13.55 22.51 -1.80
N PHE A 102 -12.24 22.45 -1.59
CA PHE A 102 -11.68 22.04 -0.30
C PHE A 102 -10.57 22.96 0.18
N SER A 103 -10.44 23.07 1.51
CA SER A 103 -9.21 23.57 2.11
C SER A 103 -8.10 22.53 1.92
N GLU A 104 -6.86 23.00 1.78
CA GLU A 104 -5.69 22.14 1.58
C GLU A 104 -5.55 21.01 2.62
N PRO A 105 -5.71 21.26 3.94
CA PRO A 105 -5.62 20.18 4.93
C PRO A 105 -6.71 19.13 4.77
N SER A 106 -7.95 19.54 4.51
CA SER A 106 -9.08 18.61 4.36
C SER A 106 -8.96 17.77 3.09
N ARG A 107 -8.46 18.35 1.99
CA ARG A 107 -8.19 17.63 0.74
C ARG A 107 -7.19 16.49 0.95
N VAL A 108 -6.04 16.81 1.55
CA VAL A 108 -4.99 15.82 1.81
C VAL A 108 -5.47 14.75 2.80
N ALA A 109 -6.22 15.14 3.84
CA ALA A 109 -6.77 14.20 4.81
C ALA A 109 -7.77 13.22 4.18
N ILE A 110 -8.71 13.70 3.36
CA ILE A 110 -9.68 12.84 2.67
C ILE A 110 -8.96 11.87 1.73
N ALA A 111 -8.00 12.35 0.94
CA ALA A 111 -7.19 11.51 0.06
C ALA A 111 -6.40 10.45 0.85
N ALA A 112 -5.84 10.81 2.00
CA ALA A 112 -5.13 9.89 2.90
C ALA A 112 -6.06 8.79 3.42
N VAL A 113 -7.23 9.16 3.94
CA VAL A 113 -8.21 8.24 4.52
C VAL A 113 -8.76 7.29 3.46
N GLN A 114 -9.12 7.81 2.29
CA GLN A 114 -9.55 6.99 1.17
C GLN A 114 -8.47 5.98 0.80
N ARG A 115 -7.24 6.44 0.57
CA ARG A 115 -6.14 5.56 0.20
C ARG A 115 -5.86 4.51 1.27
N ALA A 116 -5.84 4.91 2.55
CA ALA A 116 -5.64 3.99 3.67
C ALA A 116 -6.72 2.91 3.70
N THR A 117 -7.99 3.29 3.54
CA THR A 117 -9.12 2.36 3.56
C THR A 117 -9.03 1.37 2.40
N PHE A 118 -8.81 1.87 1.17
CA PHE A 118 -8.69 1.02 0.00
C PHE A 118 -7.46 0.12 0.08
N GLN A 119 -6.27 0.66 0.36
CA GLN A 119 -5.05 -0.14 0.50
C GLN A 119 -5.16 -1.20 1.58
N SER A 120 -5.77 -0.89 2.72
CA SER A 120 -5.93 -1.87 3.80
C SER A 120 -6.85 -3.02 3.38
N ILE A 121 -7.95 -2.74 2.69
CA ILE A 121 -8.91 -3.77 2.26
C ILE A 121 -8.36 -4.58 1.08
N ALA A 122 -7.90 -3.88 0.04
CA ALA A 122 -7.39 -4.43 -1.20
C ALA A 122 -6.14 -5.29 -0.99
N SER A 123 -5.15 -4.72 -0.31
CA SER A 123 -3.79 -5.28 -0.28
C SER A 123 -3.53 -6.17 0.94
N MET A 124 -4.38 -6.11 1.97
CA MET A 124 -4.18 -6.91 3.19
C MET A 124 -5.43 -7.68 3.61
N GLY A 125 -6.61 -7.06 3.60
CA GLY A 125 -7.83 -7.68 4.10
C GLY A 125 -8.25 -8.92 3.30
N LEU A 126 -8.48 -8.75 1.99
CA LEU A 126 -8.97 -9.82 1.13
C LEU A 126 -7.97 -10.99 0.98
N PRO A 127 -6.68 -10.75 0.71
CA PRO A 127 -5.70 -11.84 0.59
C PRO A 127 -5.50 -12.61 1.90
N ALA A 128 -5.35 -11.91 3.03
CA ALA A 128 -5.11 -12.55 4.32
C ALA A 128 -6.30 -13.39 4.79
N LEU A 129 -7.54 -12.90 4.61
CA LEU A 129 -8.75 -13.67 4.91
C LEU A 129 -8.88 -14.93 4.03
N THR A 130 -8.45 -14.84 2.77
CA THR A 130 -8.46 -15.97 1.85
C THR A 130 -7.51 -17.06 2.33
N ILE A 131 -6.26 -16.72 2.63
CA ILE A 131 -5.28 -17.69 3.14
C ILE A 131 -5.73 -18.25 4.49
N HIS A 132 -6.23 -17.39 5.39
CA HIS A 132 -6.76 -17.82 6.67
C HIS A 132 -7.80 -18.94 6.50
N THR A 133 -8.75 -18.72 5.56
CA THR A 133 -9.82 -19.67 5.27
C THR A 133 -9.26 -20.95 4.65
N VAL A 134 -8.35 -20.86 3.67
CA VAL A 134 -7.70 -22.02 3.05
C VAL A 134 -6.98 -22.87 4.09
N VAL A 135 -6.19 -22.26 4.97
CA VAL A 135 -5.45 -22.95 6.03
C VAL A 135 -6.40 -23.59 7.03
N ALA A 136 -7.46 -22.89 7.42
CA ALA A 136 -8.46 -23.39 8.36
C ALA A 136 -9.21 -24.61 7.79
N GLN A 137 -9.59 -24.60 6.51
CA GLN A 137 -10.22 -25.74 5.86
C GLN A 137 -9.21 -26.89 5.66
N SER A 138 -7.98 -26.58 5.28
CA SER A 138 -6.91 -27.58 5.12
C SER A 138 -6.62 -28.28 6.44
N ARG A 139 -6.61 -27.57 7.57
CA ARG A 139 -6.45 -28.17 8.90
C ARG A 139 -7.51 -29.21 9.21
N LYS A 140 -8.77 -28.99 8.78
CA LYS A 140 -9.85 -29.98 8.94
C LYS A 140 -9.59 -31.21 8.05
N ALA A 141 -9.16 -30.99 6.80
CA ALA A 141 -8.88 -32.07 5.85
C ALA A 141 -7.70 -32.96 6.29
N PHE A 142 -6.62 -32.37 6.82
CA PHE A 142 -5.42 -33.11 7.22
C PHE A 142 -5.47 -33.70 8.65
N ARG A 143 -6.54 -33.47 9.41
CA ARG A 143 -6.64 -33.87 10.83
C ARG A 143 -6.40 -35.37 11.06
N ASN A 144 -6.88 -36.21 10.14
CA ASN A 144 -6.83 -37.67 10.26
C ASN A 144 -5.66 -38.30 9.47
N ALA A 145 -4.73 -37.50 8.95
CA ALA A 145 -3.56 -38.03 8.26
C ALA A 145 -2.72 -38.89 9.20
N THR A 146 -2.40 -40.11 8.77
CA THR A 146 -1.58 -41.07 9.54
C THR A 146 -0.13 -40.60 9.67
N ASN A 147 0.37 -39.85 8.69
CA ASN A 147 1.70 -39.26 8.73
C ASN A 147 1.71 -37.94 9.51
N THR A 148 2.43 -37.91 10.64
CA THR A 148 2.57 -36.73 11.51
C THR A 148 3.08 -35.49 10.78
N LYS A 149 4.03 -35.63 9.83
CA LYS A 149 4.57 -34.49 9.08
C LYS A 149 3.50 -33.86 8.19
N VAL A 150 2.70 -34.69 7.51
CA VAL A 150 1.60 -34.22 6.66
C VAL A 150 0.50 -33.57 7.49
N ARG A 151 0.17 -34.12 8.66
CA ARG A 151 -0.83 -33.53 9.56
C ARG A 151 -0.44 -32.15 10.08
N ILE A 152 0.83 -31.94 10.39
CA ILE A 152 1.36 -30.69 10.95
C ILE A 152 1.60 -29.65 9.85
N TRP A 153 2.30 -30.03 8.79
CA TRP A 153 2.77 -29.11 7.75
C TRP A 153 1.82 -28.99 6.55
N GLY A 154 0.95 -29.98 6.32
CA GLY A 154 0.00 -29.99 5.21
C GLY A 154 -0.81 -28.70 5.08
N PRO A 155 -1.47 -28.22 6.15
CA PRO A 155 -2.23 -26.98 6.09
C PRO A 155 -1.39 -25.74 5.74
N THR A 156 -0.16 -25.66 6.25
CA THR A 156 0.77 -24.55 5.94
C THR A 156 1.26 -24.60 4.50
N THR A 157 1.66 -25.78 4.01
CA THR A 157 2.09 -25.95 2.62
C THR A 157 0.95 -25.61 1.66
N THR A 158 -0.29 -25.99 1.97
CA THR A 158 -1.46 -25.60 1.17
C THR A 158 -1.68 -24.09 1.17
N GLY A 159 -1.58 -23.42 2.32
CA GLY A 159 -1.68 -21.96 2.41
C GLY A 159 -0.62 -21.24 1.59
N LEU A 160 0.65 -21.68 1.68
CA LEU A 160 1.75 -21.10 0.91
C LEU A 160 1.62 -21.33 -0.59
N ALA A 161 1.09 -22.47 -1.01
CA ALA A 161 0.85 -22.77 -2.42
C ALA A 161 -0.20 -21.84 -3.06
N VAL A 162 -1.08 -21.24 -2.26
CA VAL A 162 -2.09 -20.29 -2.74
C VAL A 162 -1.51 -18.88 -2.95
N VAL A 163 -0.47 -18.49 -2.21
CA VAL A 163 0.11 -17.13 -2.26
C VAL A 163 0.43 -16.64 -3.68
N PRO A 164 1.08 -17.42 -4.58
CA PRO A 164 1.40 -16.97 -5.94
C PRO A 164 0.17 -16.76 -6.84
N ILE A 165 -0.98 -17.34 -6.47
CA ILE A 165 -2.21 -17.30 -7.26
C ILE A 165 -3.07 -16.09 -6.87
N LEU A 166 -2.93 -15.58 -5.64
CA LEU A 166 -3.72 -14.45 -5.13
C LEU A 166 -3.68 -13.19 -5.99
N PRO A 167 -2.53 -12.77 -6.56
CA PRO A 167 -2.50 -11.60 -7.46
C PRO A 167 -3.43 -11.79 -8.66
N TYR A 168 -3.48 -12.99 -9.25
CA TYR A 168 -4.37 -13.26 -10.39
C TYR A 168 -5.85 -13.27 -10.00
N LEU A 169 -6.17 -13.65 -8.75
CA LEU A 169 -7.55 -13.70 -8.26
C LEU A 169 -8.06 -12.31 -7.87
N PHE A 170 -7.20 -11.47 -7.30
CA PHE A 170 -7.62 -10.22 -6.69
C PHE A 170 -7.17 -8.97 -7.45
N ASP A 171 -6.03 -8.95 -8.15
CA ASP A 171 -5.49 -7.71 -8.73
C ASP A 171 -6.49 -7.04 -9.69
N GLN A 172 -7.08 -7.77 -10.64
CA GLN A 172 -8.04 -7.19 -11.60
C GLN A 172 -9.37 -6.73 -11.00
N PRO A 173 -10.11 -7.53 -10.19
CA PRO A 173 -11.36 -7.07 -9.60
C PRO A 173 -11.12 -5.95 -8.59
N VAL A 174 -10.01 -5.98 -7.85
CA VAL A 174 -9.65 -4.92 -6.91
C VAL A 174 -9.29 -3.64 -7.65
N GLU A 175 -8.53 -3.70 -8.73
CA GLU A 175 -8.20 -2.54 -9.56
C GLU A 175 -9.48 -1.84 -10.06
N LYS A 176 -10.39 -2.61 -10.68
CA LYS A 176 -11.67 -2.08 -11.16
C LYS A 176 -12.57 -1.54 -10.04
N ALA A 177 -12.65 -2.25 -8.91
CA ALA A 177 -13.43 -1.81 -7.76
C ALA A 177 -12.86 -0.53 -7.15
N THR A 178 -11.54 -0.42 -7.11
CA THR A 178 -10.82 0.74 -6.58
C THR A 178 -11.02 1.95 -7.48
N GLU A 179 -10.88 1.80 -8.80
CA GLU A 179 -11.17 2.85 -9.78
C GLU A 179 -12.63 3.32 -9.69
N TYR A 180 -13.58 2.39 -9.75
CA TYR A 180 -15.00 2.70 -9.66
C TYR A 180 -15.35 3.42 -8.36
N ALA A 181 -14.80 2.96 -7.23
CA ALA A 181 -15.05 3.59 -5.94
C ALA A 181 -14.39 4.98 -5.85
N PHE A 182 -13.20 5.18 -6.41
CA PHE A 182 -12.56 6.49 -6.44
C PHE A 182 -13.35 7.50 -7.27
N ASP A 183 -13.85 7.08 -8.44
CA ASP A 183 -14.67 7.93 -9.30
C ASP A 183 -16.00 8.27 -8.64
N TRP A 184 -16.69 7.27 -8.08
CA TRP A 184 -17.94 7.46 -7.35
C TRP A 184 -17.78 8.41 -6.15
N ILE A 185 -16.70 8.26 -5.37
CA ILE A 185 -16.47 9.15 -4.23
C ILE A 185 -16.17 10.58 -4.69
N ARG A 186 -15.36 10.75 -5.75
CA ARG A 186 -15.07 12.08 -6.32
C ARG A 186 -16.36 12.76 -6.75
N GLU A 187 -17.21 12.06 -7.48
CA GLU A 187 -18.50 12.56 -7.95
C GLU A 187 -19.41 12.95 -6.78
N LYS A 188 -19.57 12.08 -5.78
CA LYS A 188 -20.42 12.34 -4.62
C LYS A 188 -19.99 13.56 -3.80
N ILE A 189 -18.69 13.76 -3.61
CA ILE A 189 -18.24 14.92 -2.83
C ILE A 189 -18.42 16.22 -3.62
N ILE A 190 -18.29 16.18 -4.95
CA ILE A 190 -18.59 17.32 -5.82
C ILE A 190 -20.07 17.68 -5.76
N GLU A 191 -20.97 16.70 -5.91
CA GLU A 191 -22.43 16.89 -5.82
C GLU A 191 -22.87 17.50 -4.48
N GLN A 192 -22.34 16.99 -3.36
CA GLN A 192 -22.69 17.50 -2.02
C GLN A 192 -22.25 18.96 -1.79
N ARG A 193 -21.14 19.38 -2.40
CA ARG A 193 -20.68 20.77 -2.27
C ARG A 193 -21.41 21.70 -3.22
N GLN A 194 -21.71 21.26 -4.44
CA GLN A 194 -22.55 22.03 -5.37
C GLN A 194 -23.96 22.25 -4.79
N SER A 195 -24.59 21.20 -4.25
CA SER A 195 -25.91 21.31 -3.61
C SER A 195 -25.93 22.25 -2.40
N ARG A 196 -24.90 22.20 -1.54
CA ARG A 196 -24.71 23.18 -0.44
C ARG A 196 -24.53 24.61 -0.94
N THR A 197 -23.82 24.81 -2.04
CA THR A 197 -23.56 26.15 -2.62
C THR A 197 -24.80 26.71 -3.34
N SER A 198 -25.70 25.84 -3.83
CA SER A 198 -26.97 26.22 -4.47
C SER A 198 -28.15 26.44 -3.50
N SER A 199 -27.97 26.23 -2.18
CA SER A 199 -28.98 26.54 -1.16
C SER A 199 -28.60 27.72 -0.23
N PRO A 200 -28.14 28.89 -0.73
CA PRO A 200 -28.12 30.09 0.10
C PRO A 200 -29.55 30.64 0.19
N ASP A 201 -30.06 30.71 1.41
CA ASP A 201 -31.32 31.33 1.84
C ASP A 201 -32.65 30.91 1.22
N ARG A 202 -33.38 30.08 1.98
CA ARG A 202 -34.85 30.12 2.01
C ARG A 202 -35.33 30.09 3.45
N LYS A 203 -34.83 31.01 4.28
CA LYS A 203 -35.32 31.26 5.65
C LYS A 203 -35.22 32.74 6.05
N GLU A 204 -35.70 33.66 5.21
CA GLU A 204 -36.23 34.95 5.67
C GLU A 204 -37.30 35.42 4.68
N LEU A 205 -38.58 35.16 4.98
CA LEU A 205 -39.77 35.90 4.56
C LEU A 205 -40.87 35.65 5.60
#